data_AF-A0A249P3R8-F1
#
_entry.id   AF-A0A249P3R8-F1
#
_cell.length_a   1.000
_cell.length_b   1.000
_cell.length_c   1.000
_cell.angle_alpha   90.00
_cell.angle_beta   90.00
_cell.angle_gamma   90.00
#
_symmetry.space_group_name_H-M   'P 1'
#
loop_
_entity.id
_entity.type
_entity.pdbx_description
1 polymer ?
#
loop_
_entity_poly.entity_id
_entity_poly.type
_entity_poly.pdbx_seq_one_letter_code
_entity_poly.pdbx_strand_id
1 'polypeptide(L)'
;MRSDSFVIVGFEPSTVPGAIGRPLLAARRRGGLVYVGGCATGWTCAESAKLRELLEAIRTDSPAVNLKKKKRAVFVEPVLVANSVHCGRRKTVYSATLQKSGKQGSLQSGTSRPKRTTVWKRLSRLGP
;
A
#
# COMPACT_ATOMS: atom_id res chain seq x y z
N MET A 1 -12.45 -7.64 16.17
CA MET A 1 -11.69 -7.14 14.99
C MET A 1 -10.55 -6.29 15.52
N ARG A 2 -9.34 -6.46 14.99
CA ARG A 2 -8.17 -5.67 15.40
C ARG A 2 -7.57 -4.99 14.19
N SER A 3 -7.08 -3.76 14.36
CA SER A 3 -6.42 -3.01 13.29
C SER A 3 -4.93 -2.92 13.55
N ASP A 4 -4.13 -3.05 12.50
CA ASP A 4 -2.69 -2.90 12.54
C ASP A 4 -2.23 -2.05 11.35
N SER A 5 -1.12 -1.33 11.53
CA SER A 5 -0.52 -0.51 10.48
C SER A 5 0.81 -1.11 10.05
N PHE A 6 1.00 -1.23 8.74
CA PHE A 6 2.20 -1.77 8.12
C PHE A 6 2.74 -0.79 7.10
N VAL A 7 3.98 -0.97 6.68
CA VAL A 7 4.58 -0.19 5.60
C VAL A 7 4.56 -1.03 4.33
N ILE A 8 4.13 -0.45 3.21
CA ILE A 8 4.26 -1.08 1.89
C ILE A 8 5.71 -0.90 1.44
N VAL A 9 6.39 -2.02 1.20
CA VAL A 9 7.81 -2.06 0.79
C VAL A 9 7.99 -2.55 -0.65
N GLY A 10 6.89 -2.96 -1.28
CA GLY A 10 6.87 -3.40 -2.67
C GLY A 10 5.55 -4.03 -3.03
N PHE A 11 5.48 -4.58 -4.23
CA PHE A 11 4.35 -5.37 -4.70
C PHE A 11 4.76 -6.43 -5.72
N GLU A 12 3.93 -7.46 -5.85
CA GLU A 12 3.96 -8.40 -6.96
C GLU A 12 2.95 -7.93 -8.02
N PRO A 13 3.34 -7.78 -9.29
CA PRO A 13 2.44 -7.41 -10.37
C PRO A 13 1.40 -8.52 -10.60
N SER A 14 0.18 -8.12 -10.95
CA SER A 14 -0.86 -9.07 -11.34
C SER A 14 -0.59 -9.68 -12.72
N THR A 15 -1.25 -10.80 -13.01
CA THR A 15 -1.39 -11.30 -14.39
C THR A 15 -2.31 -10.39 -15.22
N VAL A 16 -3.20 -9.65 -14.56
CA VAL A 16 -4.02 -8.61 -15.19
C VAL A 16 -3.16 -7.36 -15.43
N PRO A 17 -3.03 -6.87 -16.68
CA PRO A 17 -2.29 -5.65 -16.98
C PRO A 17 -2.77 -4.46 -16.15
N GLY A 18 -1.83 -3.64 -15.67
CA GLY A 18 -2.15 -2.44 -14.89
C GLY A 18 -2.59 -2.69 -13.43
N ALA A 19 -2.87 -3.93 -13.01
CA ALA A 19 -3.24 -4.23 -11.62
C ALA A 19 -2.04 -4.65 -10.76
N ILE A 20 -2.14 -4.45 -9.46
CA ILE A 20 -1.28 -5.08 -8.46
C ILE A 20 -1.87 -6.44 -8.10
N GLY A 21 -1.02 -7.47 -8.01
CA GLY A 21 -1.42 -8.78 -7.51
C GLY A 21 -1.39 -8.81 -5.98
N ARG A 22 -0.24 -8.48 -5.38
CA ARG A 22 -0.04 -8.59 -3.94
C ARG A 22 0.91 -7.52 -3.40
N PRO A 23 0.48 -6.62 -2.51
CA PRO A 23 1.38 -5.75 -1.76
C PRO A 23 2.27 -6.56 -0.83
N LEU A 24 3.52 -6.12 -0.67
CA LEU A 24 4.51 -6.64 0.25
C LEU A 24 4.57 -5.70 1.46
N LEU A 25 4.31 -6.25 2.65
CA LEU A 25 4.18 -5.47 3.88
C LEU A 25 5.38 -5.70 4.80
N ALA A 26 5.80 -4.64 5.49
CA ALA A 26 6.78 -4.69 6.55
C ALA A 26 6.24 -4.05 7.84
N ALA A 27 6.66 -4.58 8.98
CA ALA A 27 6.45 -3.96 10.28
C ALA A 27 7.70 -3.18 10.69
N ARG A 28 7.51 -2.03 11.37
CA ARG A 28 8.61 -1.30 12.00
C ARG A 28 9.00 -2.03 13.29
N ARG A 29 10.27 -2.42 13.42
CA ARG A 29 10.82 -3.08 14.63
C ARG A 29 12.23 -2.58 14.89
N ARG A 30 12.48 -2.06 16.11
CA ARG A 30 13.81 -1.66 16.61
C ARG A 30 14.63 -0.82 15.61
N GLY A 31 14.00 0.21 15.04
CA GLY A 31 14.66 1.11 14.08
C GLY A 31 14.76 0.60 12.64
N GLY A 32 14.32 -0.64 12.36
CA GLY A 32 14.33 -1.22 11.02
C GLY A 32 12.94 -1.64 10.53
N LEU A 33 12.89 -2.14 9.29
CA LEU A 33 11.72 -2.76 8.69
C LEU A 33 11.92 -4.27 8.60
N VAL A 34 10.90 -5.02 9.02
CA VAL A 34 10.89 -6.48 8.95
C VAL A 34 9.73 -6.89 8.05
N TYR A 35 10.02 -7.64 6.99
CA TYR A 35 8.98 -8.18 6.11
C TYR A 35 8.05 -9.12 6.89
N VAL A 36 6.74 -8.88 6.80
CA VAL A 36 5.70 -9.64 7.52
C VAL A 36 4.75 -10.38 6.59
N GLY A 37 5.07 -10.42 5.29
CA GLY A 37 4.29 -11.14 4.29
C GLY A 37 3.57 -10.23 3.30
N GLY A 38 2.89 -10.86 2.35
CA GLY A 38 1.95 -10.18 1.46
C GLY A 38 0.53 -10.23 2.01
N CYS A 39 -0.32 -9.31 1.55
CA CYS A 39 -1.73 -9.28 1.94
C CYS A 39 -2.63 -9.37 0.70
N ALA A 40 -3.77 -10.06 0.83
CA ALA A 40 -4.86 -9.90 -0.11
C ALA A 40 -5.54 -8.55 0.14
N THR A 41 -5.84 -7.82 -0.92
CA THR A 41 -6.41 -6.48 -0.81
C THR A 41 -7.91 -6.57 -1.06
N GLY A 42 -8.70 -5.82 -0.30
CA GLY A 42 -10.13 -5.63 -0.61
C GLY A 42 -10.36 -4.67 -1.78
N TRP A 43 -9.30 -4.32 -2.52
CA TRP A 43 -9.32 -3.33 -3.59
C TRP A 43 -9.93 -3.89 -4.86
N THR A 44 -10.79 -3.10 -5.48
CA THR A 44 -11.26 -3.28 -6.85
C THR A 44 -10.11 -3.18 -7.85
N CYS A 45 -10.32 -3.60 -9.10
CA CYS A 45 -9.33 -3.43 -10.16
C CYS A 45 -8.92 -1.97 -10.35
N ALA A 46 -9.88 -1.04 -10.29
CA ALA A 46 -9.61 0.39 -10.45
C ALA A 46 -8.78 0.96 -9.29
N GLU A 47 -9.07 0.57 -8.05
CA GLU A 47 -8.26 0.96 -6.89
C GLU A 47 -6.86 0.36 -6.96
N SER A 48 -6.75 -0.89 -7.39
CA SER A 48 -5.47 -1.58 -7.56
C SER A 48 -4.60 -0.93 -8.64
N ALA A 49 -5.21 -0.46 -9.74
CA ALA A 49 -4.51 0.27 -10.78
C ALA A 49 -3.99 1.64 -10.28
N LYS A 50 -4.83 2.40 -9.56
CA LYS A 50 -4.40 3.67 -8.95
C LYS A 50 -3.27 3.49 -7.95
N LEU A 51 -3.35 2.44 -7.12
CA LEU A 51 -2.24 2.14 -6.21
C LEU A 51 -0.98 1.79 -6.97
N ARG A 52 -1.09 1.07 -8.10
CA ARG A 52 0.07 0.72 -8.93
C ARG A 52 0.77 1.98 -9.40
N GLU A 53 0.03 2.94 -9.93
CA GLU A 53 0.57 4.23 -10.37
C GLU A 53 1.31 4.94 -9.23
N LEU A 54 0.71 4.98 -8.04
CA LEU A 54 1.34 5.58 -6.86
C LEU A 54 2.62 4.85 -6.44
N LEU A 55 2.62 3.53 -6.47
CA LEU A 55 3.77 2.69 -6.10
C LEU A 55 4.90 2.79 -7.13
N GLU A 56 4.57 2.79 -8.42
CA GLU A 56 5.57 2.92 -9.49
C GLU A 56 6.27 4.29 -9.44
N ALA A 57 5.53 5.36 -9.05
CA ALA A 57 6.10 6.70 -8.87
C ALA A 57 7.12 6.81 -7.72
N ILE A 58 7.17 5.82 -6.82
CA ILE A 58 8.13 5.74 -5.71
C ILE A 58 8.94 4.44 -5.77
N ARG A 59 9.07 3.84 -6.96
CA ARG A 59 9.86 2.64 -7.18
C ARG A 59 11.31 2.89 -6.82
N THR A 60 11.95 1.89 -6.22
CA THR A 60 13.37 1.94 -5.86
C THR A 60 14.05 0.61 -6.18
N ASP A 61 15.31 0.68 -6.60
CA ASP A 61 16.17 -0.50 -6.77
C ASP A 61 16.88 -0.89 -5.47
N SER A 62 16.79 -0.05 -4.43
CA SER A 62 17.37 -0.29 -3.10
C SER A 62 16.29 -0.77 -2.12
N PRO A 63 16.09 -2.09 -1.96
CA PRO A 63 15.01 -2.61 -1.14
C PRO A 63 15.24 -2.32 0.35
N ALA A 64 14.24 -1.74 1.01
CA ALA A 64 14.30 -1.45 2.45
C ALA A 64 14.22 -2.71 3.34
N VAL A 65 13.90 -3.86 2.76
CA VAL A 65 13.87 -5.17 3.42
C VAL A 65 14.59 -6.21 2.58
N ASN A 66 15.41 -7.05 3.23
CA ASN A 66 16.06 -8.15 2.54
C ASN A 66 15.06 -9.28 2.25
N LEU A 67 14.42 -9.25 1.08
CA LEU A 67 13.64 -10.37 0.58
C LEU A 67 14.57 -11.30 -0.19
N LYS A 68 14.68 -12.57 0.24
CA LYS A 68 15.33 -13.61 -0.58
C LYS A 68 14.65 -13.63 -1.95
N LYS A 69 15.38 -13.13 -2.95
CA LYS A 69 14.99 -12.83 -4.34
C LYS A 69 13.67 -13.47 -4.79
N LYS A 70 12.55 -12.75 -4.60
CA LYS A 70 11.30 -13.10 -5.29
C LYS A 70 11.42 -12.62 -6.74
N LYS A 71 11.32 -13.56 -7.69
CA LYS A 71 11.55 -13.35 -9.14
C LYS A 71 10.73 -12.22 -9.81
N ARG A 72 9.75 -11.61 -9.14
CA ARG A 72 8.82 -10.62 -9.74
C ARG A 72 8.44 -9.47 -8.80
N ALA A 73 9.13 -9.31 -7.67
CA ALA A 73 8.81 -8.22 -6.74
C ALA A 73 9.33 -6.88 -7.29
N VAL A 74 8.47 -5.86 -7.31
CA VAL A 74 8.85 -4.46 -7.53
C VAL A 74 8.98 -3.82 -6.16
N PHE A 75 10.14 -3.26 -5.85
CA PHE A 75 10.41 -2.60 -4.58
C PHE A 75 10.08 -1.11 -4.66
N VAL A 76 9.59 -0.56 -3.53
CA VAL A 76 9.23 0.85 -3.43
C VAL A 76 9.84 1.48 -2.18
N GLU A 77 9.95 2.80 -2.18
CA GLU A 77 10.29 3.56 -0.99
C GLU A 77 9.26 3.27 0.13
N PRO A 78 9.71 3.00 1.38
CA PRO A 78 8.85 2.62 2.50
C PRO A 78 8.10 3.82 3.12
N VAL A 79 7.42 4.60 2.28
CA VAL A 79 6.71 5.83 2.65
C VAL A 79 5.19 5.67 2.65
N LEU A 80 4.65 4.53 2.20
CA LEU A 80 3.22 4.24 2.25
C LEU A 80 2.86 3.35 3.44
N VAL A 81 1.96 3.81 4.31
CA VAL A 81 1.42 3.04 5.42
C VAL A 81 0.10 2.41 5.05
N ALA A 82 0.05 1.08 5.09
CA ALA A 82 -1.14 0.27 4.91
C ALA A 82 -1.83 0.00 6.24
N ASN A 83 -3.08 0.45 6.39
CA ASN A 83 -3.92 0.03 7.49
C ASN A 83 -4.65 -1.26 7.12
N SER A 84 -4.59 -2.21 8.03
CA SER A 84 -5.18 -3.53 7.86
C SER A 84 -6.12 -3.86 9.00
N VAL A 85 -7.18 -4.60 8.70
CA VAL A 85 -8.04 -5.23 9.69
C VAL A 85 -7.77 -6.72 9.75
N HIS A 86 -7.86 -7.26 10.95
CA HIS A 86 -7.74 -8.68 11.26
C HIS A 86 -9.04 -9.20 11.87
N CYS A 87 -9.58 -10.24 11.25
CA CYS A 87 -10.66 -11.06 11.80
C CYS A 87 -10.19 -12.53 11.77
N GLY A 88 -9.87 -13.10 12.93
CA GLY A 88 -9.22 -14.40 13.03
C GLY A 88 -7.86 -14.41 12.32
N ARG A 89 -7.66 -15.33 11.36
CA ARG A 89 -6.43 -15.44 10.57
C ARG A 89 -6.43 -14.59 9.28
N ARG A 90 -7.54 -13.90 8.96
CA ARG A 90 -7.62 -13.08 7.73
C ARG A 90 -7.11 -11.66 8.01
N LYS A 91 -6.10 -11.25 7.24
CA LYS A 91 -5.62 -9.86 7.13
C LYS A 91 -6.18 -9.26 5.85
N THR A 92 -6.77 -8.08 5.95
CA THR A 92 -7.22 -7.29 4.79
C THR A 92 -6.72 -5.88 4.92
N VAL A 93 -5.90 -5.43 3.96
CA VAL A 93 -5.55 -4.01 3.82
C VAL A 93 -6.77 -3.29 3.27
N TYR A 94 -7.20 -2.24 3.98
CA TYR A 94 -8.36 -1.43 3.59
C TYR A 94 -8.00 0.01 3.29
N SER A 95 -6.80 0.49 3.67
CA SER A 95 -6.30 1.78 3.22
C SER A 95 -4.78 1.82 3.12
N ALA A 96 -4.26 2.70 2.27
CA ALA A 96 -2.84 3.04 2.16
C ALA A 96 -2.67 4.56 2.16
N THR A 97 -1.76 5.09 2.99
CA THR A 97 -1.55 6.54 3.17
C THR A 97 -0.08 6.89 3.04
N LEU A 98 0.22 7.93 2.27
CA LEU A 98 1.58 8.45 2.09
C LEU A 98 2.04 9.23 3.32
N GLN A 99 3.18 8.85 3.87
CA GLN A 99 3.89 9.50 4.96
C GLN A 99 5.18 10.14 4.42
N LYS A 100 5.07 11.16 3.57
CA LYS A 100 6.18 12.07 3.22
C LYS A 100 5.97 13.43 3.88
N SER A 101 7.05 14.04 4.37
CA SER A 101 7.07 15.42 4.88
C SER A 101 6.58 16.37 3.76
N GLY A 102 5.33 16.82 3.86
CA GLY A 102 4.73 17.80 2.95
C GLY A 102 3.82 17.26 1.82
N LYS A 103 3.66 15.93 1.64
CA LYS A 103 2.71 15.37 0.64
C LYS A 103 1.75 14.37 1.29
N GLN A 104 0.46 14.70 1.33
CA GLN A 104 -0.61 13.85 1.84
C GLN A 104 -1.37 13.19 0.67
N GLY A 105 -1.49 11.87 0.68
CA GLY A 105 -2.30 11.11 -0.27
C GLY A 105 -2.79 9.82 0.38
N SER A 106 -4.05 9.45 0.18
CA SER A 106 -4.64 8.24 0.76
C SER A 106 -5.53 7.50 -0.23
N LEU A 107 -5.42 6.17 -0.26
CA LEU A 107 -6.31 5.28 -1.02
C LEU A 107 -7.04 4.36 -0.03
N GLN A 108 -8.35 4.19 -0.19
CA GLN A 108 -9.19 3.28 0.62
C GLN A 108 -9.84 2.22 -0.27
N SER A 109 -10.14 1.04 0.27
CA SER A 109 -10.88 -0.03 -0.42
C SER A 109 -12.38 0.10 -0.22
N GLY A 110 -13.15 0.06 -1.30
CA GLY A 110 -14.61 0.13 -1.29
C GLY A 110 -15.37 -1.07 -0.71
N THR A 111 -14.70 -2.12 -0.23
CA THR A 111 -15.34 -3.36 0.26
C THR A 111 -15.39 -3.47 1.79
N SER A 112 -16.05 -2.52 2.44
CA SER A 112 -16.86 -2.80 3.63
C SER A 112 -17.89 -1.69 3.75
N ARG A 113 -19.18 -2.06 3.71
CA ARG A 113 -20.35 -1.17 3.68
C ARG A 113 -20.09 0.22 4.30
N PRO A 114 -19.85 1.27 3.49
CA PRO A 114 -19.70 2.63 4.00
C PRO A 114 -21.06 3.34 3.91
N LYS A 115 -21.68 3.64 5.05
CA LYS A 115 -22.70 4.70 5.08
C LYS A 115 -21.99 6.03 5.30
N ARG A 116 -21.96 6.81 4.21
CA ARG A 116 -21.95 8.28 4.17
C ARG A 116 -20.57 8.99 4.28
N THR A 117 -20.10 9.37 3.08
CA THR A 117 -19.60 10.71 2.66
C THR A 117 -18.16 11.19 2.94
N THR A 118 -17.54 11.69 1.85
CA THR A 118 -16.53 12.78 1.70
C THR A 118 -15.11 12.47 2.22
N VAL A 119 -13.98 12.74 1.53
CA VAL A 119 -13.54 13.97 0.87
C VAL A 119 -12.47 13.64 -0.18
N TRP A 120 -12.69 14.05 -1.42
CA TRP A 120 -11.61 14.44 -2.33
C TRP A 120 -11.49 15.97 -2.26
N LYS A 121 -10.32 16.49 -1.89
CA LYS A 121 -9.99 17.90 -2.13
C LYS A 121 -8.58 18.02 -2.72
N ARG A 122 -8.58 18.15 -4.05
CA ARG A 122 -7.81 19.14 -4.82
C ARG A 122 -6.28 19.10 -4.71
N LEU A 123 -5.66 18.34 -5.62
CA LEU A 123 -4.31 18.61 -6.12
C LEU A 123 -4.43 19.31 -7.48
N SER A 124 -4.52 20.63 -7.46
CA SER A 124 -4.16 21.46 -8.61
C SER A 124 -3.89 22.89 -8.14
N ARG A 125 -2.69 23.38 -8.48
CA ARG A 125 -2.19 24.76 -8.35
C ARG A 125 -1.75 25.16 -6.95
N LEU A 126 -0.45 25.05 -6.70
CA LEU A 126 0.37 26.21 -6.30
C LEU A 126 1.79 26.00 -6.82
N GLY A 127 2.29 27.03 -7.48
CA GLY A 127 3.67 27.25 -7.85
C GLY A 127 3.75 28.52 -8.70
N PRO A 128 4.86 29.26 -8.64
CA PRO A 128 5.62 29.62 -7.44
C PRO A 128 4.88 30.63 -6.54
#